data_AF-A0A0F2P6Z3-F1
#
_entry.id   AF-A0A0F2P6Z3-F1
#
_cell.length_a   1.000
_cell.length_b   1.000
_cell.length_c   1.000
_cell.angle_alpha   90.00
_cell.angle_beta   90.00
_cell.angle_gamma   90.00
#
_symmetry.space_group_name_H-M   'P 1'
#
loop_
_entity.id
_entity.type
_entity.pdbx_description
1 polymer ?
#
loop_
_entity_poly.entity_id
_entity_poly.type
_entity_poly.pdbx_seq_one_letter_code
_entity_poly.pdbx_strand_id
1 'polypeptide(L)'
;MSYSSIYSQGSMAFDEYRNRMYAEAIKAAVTPDSVVLDLGAGIGALGLIAAAAGAKRVYLVEPEPIVKAAMNIARANGLDDKIVVLEGKIEDIDLPEQVDLIVSVFTGNLLFSEDLLPSLFYARNRYLKPDGKLIPDSAELMVAPASAPEAHEKHIGIWSKPHHGLDYSSCRHLAANEIIWLDRKSLKAGKLSNGQAIAAIDLTTANDGNCIGETSLHTNKKGTCHGLLFWIRIKLGDQWLSTDPDEPDVHWSPVMLPLDPPLELALPSTIAIKVNRPFRGDWTWTATCGVESRRHSTFFSKLNEIDRLRKIAPANRPGLNLQGQHSLQVLSQMKEGKSNQEIAQNLAESANDSFANTEEALFLVQGLAMRYGL
;
A
#
# COMPACT_ATOMS: atom_id res chain seq x y z
N MET A 1 0.92 -8.27 -2.05
CA MET A 1 2.13 -9.00 -1.59
C MET A 1 1.91 -9.30 -0.11
N SER A 2 2.22 -10.51 0.40
CA SER A 2 2.05 -10.77 1.84
C SER A 2 3.25 -10.22 2.59
N TYR A 3 3.03 -9.33 3.57
CA TYR A 3 4.11 -8.76 4.40
C TYR A 3 4.60 -9.75 5.49
N SER A 4 3.91 -10.88 5.66
CA SER A 4 4.22 -11.91 6.66
C SER A 4 5.31 -12.90 6.24
N SER A 5 5.82 -12.85 5.01
CA SER A 5 6.86 -13.77 4.51
C SER A 5 8.26 -13.18 4.65
N ILE A 6 9.24 -13.98 5.09
CA ILE A 6 10.64 -13.55 5.13
C ILE A 6 11.19 -13.21 3.73
N TYR A 7 10.68 -13.87 2.67
CA TYR A 7 11.10 -13.61 1.30
C TYR A 7 10.67 -12.22 0.80
N SER A 8 9.46 -11.78 1.14
CA SER A 8 9.00 -10.43 0.75
C SER A 8 9.78 -9.35 1.50
N GLN A 9 10.11 -9.59 2.77
CA GLN A 9 10.92 -8.70 3.60
C GLN A 9 12.34 -8.50 3.03
N GLY A 10 12.94 -9.52 2.41
CA GLY A 10 14.30 -9.44 1.85
C GLY A 10 14.49 -8.30 0.85
N SER A 11 13.50 -8.06 -0.02
CA SER A 11 13.57 -6.96 -1.00
C SER A 11 13.63 -5.58 -0.34
N MET A 12 13.00 -5.41 0.81
CA MET A 12 12.96 -4.15 1.57
C MET A 12 14.16 -4.02 2.53
N ALA A 13 14.57 -5.12 3.16
CA ALA A 13 15.67 -5.15 4.12
C ALA A 13 17.04 -4.97 3.47
N PHE A 14 17.19 -5.40 2.21
CA PHE A 14 18.42 -5.28 1.43
C PHE A 14 18.34 -4.24 0.31
N ASP A 15 17.36 -3.34 0.38
CA ASP A 15 17.35 -2.11 -0.43
C ASP A 15 18.42 -1.15 0.10
N GLU A 16 19.66 -1.33 -0.38
CA GLU A 16 20.85 -0.64 0.11
C GLU A 16 20.72 0.88 0.02
N TYR A 17 20.25 1.40 -1.12
CA TYR A 17 20.17 2.84 -1.33
C TYR A 17 19.14 3.48 -0.39
N ARG A 18 17.92 2.92 -0.33
CA ARG A 18 16.89 3.37 0.62
C ARG A 18 17.41 3.29 2.06
N ASN A 19 17.90 2.13 2.49
CA ASN A 19 18.22 1.89 3.88
C ASN A 19 19.43 2.71 4.34
N ARG A 20 20.39 3.00 3.46
CA ARG A 20 21.46 3.96 3.73
C ARG A 20 20.92 5.37 4.00
N MET A 21 20.00 5.88 3.17
CA MET A 21 19.42 7.21 3.39
C MET A 21 18.59 7.29 4.68
N TYR A 22 17.82 6.25 4.99
CA TYR A 22 17.15 6.15 6.28
C TYR A 22 18.15 6.11 7.43
N ALA A 23 19.23 5.33 7.33
CA ALA A 23 20.25 5.24 8.37
C ALA A 23 20.94 6.58 8.63
N GLU A 24 21.25 7.34 7.58
CA GLU A 24 21.80 8.69 7.69
C GLU A 24 20.84 9.63 8.44
N ALA A 25 19.55 9.63 8.06
CA ALA A 25 18.53 10.45 8.71
C ALA A 25 18.27 10.05 10.17
N ILE A 26 18.19 8.74 10.46
CA ILE A 26 18.00 8.20 11.81
C ILE A 26 19.20 8.58 12.68
N LYS A 27 20.44 8.38 12.19
CA LYS A 27 21.66 8.71 12.93
C LYS A 27 21.76 10.21 13.26
N ALA A 28 21.27 11.08 12.39
CA ALA A 28 21.20 12.52 12.64
C ALA A 28 20.14 12.91 13.68
N ALA A 29 19.11 12.08 13.88
CA ALA A 29 18.00 12.34 14.80
C ALA A 29 18.17 11.69 16.17
N VAL A 30 18.87 10.55 16.25
CA VAL A 30 19.01 9.74 17.46
C VAL A 30 20.10 10.27 18.39
N THR A 31 19.80 10.27 19.69
CA THR A 31 20.71 10.56 20.80
C THR A 31 20.72 9.37 21.78
N PRO A 32 21.68 9.30 22.73
CA PRO A 32 21.71 8.28 23.77
C PRO A 32 20.46 8.22 24.67
N ASP A 33 19.67 9.30 24.72
CA ASP A 33 18.43 9.37 25.50
C ASP A 33 17.17 9.12 24.66
N SER A 34 17.31 9.01 23.33
CA SER A 34 16.16 8.91 22.42
C SER A 34 15.40 7.60 22.58
N VAL A 35 14.08 7.72 22.70
CA VAL A 35 13.12 6.62 22.58
C VAL A 35 12.53 6.65 21.17
N VAL A 36 12.57 5.53 20.47
CA VAL A 36 12.17 5.42 19.06
C VAL A 36 10.99 4.46 18.90
N LEU A 37 10.05 4.81 18.03
CA LEU A 37 9.00 3.91 17.54
C LEU A 37 9.26 3.61 16.05
N ASP A 38 9.49 2.34 15.73
CA ASP A 38 9.43 1.82 14.36
C ASP A 38 8.01 1.29 14.12
N LEU A 39 7.23 2.04 13.33
CA LEU A 39 5.82 1.74 13.06
C LEU A 39 5.67 1.01 11.73
N GLY A 40 5.09 -0.19 11.75
CA GLY A 40 5.12 -1.11 10.62
C GLY A 40 6.51 -1.71 10.47
N ALA A 41 7.06 -2.19 11.58
CA ALA A 41 8.48 -2.54 11.70
C ALA A 41 8.90 -3.68 10.76
N GLY A 42 7.98 -4.54 10.31
CA GLY A 42 8.32 -5.76 9.59
C GLY A 42 9.31 -6.60 10.41
N ILE A 43 10.50 -6.87 9.87
CA ILE A 43 11.59 -7.56 10.62
C ILE A 43 12.45 -6.61 11.49
N GLY A 44 12.05 -5.36 11.65
CA GLY A 44 12.70 -4.36 12.50
C GLY A 44 13.89 -3.66 11.87
N ALA A 45 14.03 -3.64 10.53
CA ALA A 45 15.23 -3.12 9.87
C ALA A 45 15.58 -1.68 10.29
N LEU A 46 14.61 -0.76 10.31
CA LEU A 46 14.85 0.64 10.64
C LEU A 46 15.00 0.87 12.14
N GLY A 47 14.20 0.20 12.97
CA GLY A 47 14.32 0.26 14.42
C GLY A 47 15.64 -0.33 14.94
N LEU A 48 16.14 -1.41 14.34
CA LEU A 48 17.46 -1.97 14.67
C LEU A 48 18.59 -1.01 14.26
N ILE A 49 18.46 -0.31 13.13
CA ILE A 49 19.38 0.78 12.76
C ILE A 49 19.36 1.89 13.83
N ALA A 50 18.19 2.26 14.36
CA ALA A 50 18.08 3.26 15.42
C ALA A 50 18.73 2.79 16.74
N ALA A 51 18.54 1.52 17.13
CA ALA A 51 19.21 0.93 18.30
C ALA A 51 20.73 0.92 18.14
N ALA A 52 21.23 0.55 16.96
CA ALA A 52 22.65 0.57 16.62
C ALA A 52 23.23 1.99 16.57
N ALA A 53 22.42 2.98 16.19
CA ALA A 53 22.79 4.41 16.24
C ALA A 53 22.87 4.97 17.67
N GLY A 54 22.48 4.20 18.68
CA GLY A 54 22.65 4.55 20.09
C GLY A 54 21.36 4.93 20.81
N ALA A 55 20.18 4.71 20.22
CA ALA A 55 18.91 4.97 20.91
C ALA A 55 18.84 4.23 22.26
N LYS A 56 18.23 4.87 23.26
CA LYS A 56 18.01 4.31 24.59
C LYS A 56 17.10 3.09 24.55
N ARG A 57 16.03 3.19 23.75
CA ARG A 57 14.98 2.18 23.62
C ARG A 57 14.29 2.31 22.27
N VAL A 58 13.92 1.18 21.68
CA VAL A 58 13.19 1.11 20.42
C VAL A 58 11.98 0.19 20.57
N TYR A 59 10.79 0.73 20.30
CA TYR A 59 9.56 -0.04 20.14
C TYR A 59 9.39 -0.44 18.69
N LEU A 60 9.28 -1.74 18.42
CA LEU A 60 8.95 -2.28 17.11
C LEU A 60 7.47 -2.68 17.12
N VAL A 61 6.65 -1.92 16.41
CA VAL A 61 5.20 -2.17 16.32
C VAL A 61 4.86 -2.70 14.93
N GLU A 62 4.23 -3.85 14.88
CA GLU A 62 3.88 -4.54 13.63
C GLU A 62 2.67 -5.46 13.87
N PRO A 63 1.59 -5.36 13.07
CA PRO A 63 0.43 -6.23 13.19
C PRO A 63 0.74 -7.72 12.96
N GLU A 64 1.72 -8.03 12.11
CA GLU A 64 2.04 -9.40 11.73
C GLU A 64 3.13 -10.02 12.65
N PRO A 65 3.08 -11.35 12.91
CA PRO A 65 4.05 -12.03 13.77
C PRO A 65 5.48 -12.02 13.24
N ILE A 66 5.72 -11.53 12.01
CA ILE A 66 7.03 -11.41 11.38
C ILE A 66 8.02 -10.57 12.22
N VAL A 67 7.51 -9.63 13.02
CA VAL A 67 8.33 -8.80 13.93
C VAL A 67 9.03 -9.59 15.01
N LYS A 68 8.57 -10.80 15.33
CA LYS A 68 9.28 -11.71 16.23
C LYS A 68 10.67 -12.07 15.71
N ALA A 69 10.90 -12.01 14.38
CA ALA A 69 12.22 -12.18 13.80
C ALA A 69 13.20 -11.08 14.22
N ALA A 70 12.71 -9.87 14.49
CA ALA A 70 13.54 -8.74 14.91
C ALA A 70 14.31 -9.03 16.21
N MET A 71 13.73 -9.76 17.16
CA MET A 71 14.44 -10.14 18.39
C MET A 71 15.59 -11.11 18.16
N ASN A 72 15.47 -12.01 17.18
CA ASN A 72 16.58 -12.91 16.83
C ASN A 72 17.74 -12.12 16.23
N ILE A 73 17.43 -11.13 15.39
CA ILE A 73 18.43 -10.23 14.81
C ILE A 73 19.05 -9.36 15.91
N ALA A 74 18.24 -8.79 16.81
CA ALA A 74 18.72 -7.95 17.91
C ALA A 74 19.73 -8.70 18.80
N ARG A 75 19.39 -9.93 19.22
CA ARG A 75 20.28 -10.77 20.05
C ARG A 75 21.58 -11.12 19.35
N ALA A 76 21.52 -11.46 18.06
CA ALA A 76 22.71 -11.77 17.27
C ALA A 76 23.66 -10.57 17.13
N ASN A 77 23.16 -9.35 17.34
CA ASN A 77 23.93 -8.11 17.24
C ASN A 77 24.13 -7.41 18.59
N GLY A 78 23.75 -8.02 19.71
CA GLY A 78 23.88 -7.44 21.06
C GLY A 78 23.08 -6.14 21.27
N LEU A 79 21.88 -6.06 20.68
CA LEU A 79 20.97 -4.91 20.78
C LEU A 79 19.69 -5.23 21.56
N ASP A 80 19.50 -6.47 21.99
CA ASP A 80 18.24 -6.98 22.53
C ASP A 80 17.82 -6.33 23.85
N ASP A 81 18.75 -5.74 24.60
CA ASP A 81 18.48 -4.96 25.80
C ASP A 81 17.71 -3.65 25.52
N LYS A 82 17.74 -3.17 24.26
CA LYS A 82 17.11 -1.91 23.84
C LYS A 82 15.79 -2.11 23.09
N ILE A 83 15.50 -3.32 22.64
CA ILE A 83 14.37 -3.60 21.75
C ILE A 83 13.16 -4.10 22.54
N VAL A 84 11.99 -3.49 22.27
CA VAL A 84 10.69 -3.96 22.74
C VAL A 84 9.83 -4.26 21.52
N VAL A 85 9.48 -5.53 21.32
CA VAL A 85 8.58 -5.95 20.23
C VAL A 85 7.13 -5.96 20.72
N LEU A 86 6.26 -5.32 19.95
CA LEU A 86 4.83 -5.22 20.20
C LEU A 86 4.07 -5.67 18.95
N GLU A 87 3.59 -6.90 18.96
CA GLU A 87 2.78 -7.46 17.88
C GLU A 87 1.34 -6.97 17.99
N GLY A 88 0.88 -6.24 16.98
CA GLY A 88 -0.46 -5.66 16.96
C GLY A 88 -0.52 -4.36 16.15
N LYS A 89 -1.75 -3.88 15.96
CA LYS A 89 -1.98 -2.55 15.38
C LYS A 89 -1.67 -1.48 16.42
N ILE A 90 -1.11 -0.35 15.99
CA ILE A 90 -0.76 0.74 16.91
C ILE A 90 -1.99 1.30 17.64
N GLU A 91 -3.16 1.21 17.02
CA GLU A 91 -4.45 1.58 17.59
C GLU A 91 -4.86 0.70 18.77
N ASP A 92 -4.39 -0.55 18.80
CA ASP A 92 -4.71 -1.55 19.82
C ASP A 92 -3.58 -1.71 20.87
N ILE A 93 -2.49 -0.95 20.73
CA ILE A 93 -1.31 -1.00 21.59
C ILE A 93 -1.24 0.27 22.43
N ASP A 94 -1.01 0.11 23.74
CA ASP A 94 -0.65 1.20 24.66
C ASP A 94 0.86 1.23 24.89
N LEU A 95 1.54 2.26 24.36
CA LEU A 95 2.94 2.50 24.66
C LEU A 95 3.08 3.11 26.07
N PRO A 96 4.08 2.70 26.86
CA PRO A 96 4.22 3.15 28.24
C PRO A 96 4.77 4.59 28.37
N GLU A 97 5.20 5.20 27.26
CA GLU A 97 5.75 6.56 27.22
C GLU A 97 5.59 7.18 25.82
N GLN A 98 5.79 8.50 25.73
CA GLN A 98 5.96 9.18 24.44
C GLN A 98 7.38 9.01 23.89
N VAL A 99 7.51 9.03 22.57
CA VAL A 99 8.74 8.78 21.83
C VAL A 99 9.33 10.07 21.24
N ASP A 100 10.65 10.10 21.10
CA ASP A 100 11.41 11.21 20.50
C ASP A 100 11.46 11.13 18.98
N LEU A 101 11.34 9.93 18.42
CA LEU A 101 11.35 9.68 16.99
C LEU A 101 10.33 8.61 16.63
N ILE A 102 9.51 8.90 15.63
CA ILE A 102 8.78 7.88 14.88
C ILE A 102 9.48 7.69 13.54
N VAL A 103 9.85 6.45 13.22
CA VAL A 103 10.31 6.05 11.90
C VAL A 103 9.31 5.06 11.31
N SER A 104 9.01 5.21 10.01
CA SER A 104 8.05 4.32 9.34
C SER A 104 8.21 4.35 7.83
N VAL A 105 7.67 3.31 7.19
CA VAL A 105 7.55 3.19 5.73
C VAL A 105 6.10 2.83 5.37
N PHE A 106 5.23 3.84 5.42
CA PHE A 106 3.79 3.72 5.13
C PHE A 106 3.44 3.98 3.65
N THR A 107 4.43 4.34 2.83
CA THR A 107 4.20 4.76 1.45
C THR A 107 4.36 3.58 0.50
N GLY A 108 3.25 3.12 -0.10
CA GLY A 108 3.31 2.26 -1.28
C GLY A 108 3.79 3.02 -2.53
N ASN A 109 3.88 2.35 -3.68
CA ASN A 109 4.43 2.98 -4.90
C ASN A 109 3.62 4.20 -5.43
N LEU A 110 2.39 4.41 -4.94
CA LEU A 110 1.55 5.56 -5.28
C LEU A 110 1.28 6.48 -4.07
N LEU A 111 2.11 6.39 -3.03
CA LEU A 111 2.04 7.14 -1.77
C LEU A 111 0.77 6.87 -0.94
N PHE A 112 -0.41 7.12 -1.50
CA PHE A 112 -1.70 7.06 -0.83
C PHE A 112 -2.40 5.69 -0.94
N SER A 113 -1.89 4.74 -1.73
CA SER A 113 -2.63 3.52 -2.08
C SER A 113 -2.77 2.46 -0.97
N GLU A 114 -1.88 2.42 0.03
CA GLU A 114 -1.88 1.34 1.04
C GLU A 114 -2.81 1.63 2.24
N ASP A 115 -3.41 2.83 2.31
CA ASP A 115 -4.31 3.26 3.39
C ASP A 115 -3.72 3.18 4.82
N LEU A 116 -2.39 3.26 4.94
CA LEU A 116 -1.66 3.20 6.21
C LEU A 116 -1.46 4.56 6.90
N LEU A 117 -1.69 5.66 6.19
CA LEU A 117 -1.51 7.03 6.72
C LEU A 117 -2.29 7.31 8.03
N PRO A 118 -3.54 6.84 8.21
CA PRO A 118 -4.25 7.07 9.47
C PRO A 118 -3.57 6.44 10.69
N SER A 119 -2.96 5.26 10.55
CA SER A 119 -2.21 4.62 11.63
C SER A 119 -0.96 5.43 12.00
N LEU A 120 -0.28 6.01 11.01
CA LEU A 120 0.79 6.96 11.24
C LEU A 120 0.29 8.20 11.99
N PHE A 121 -0.82 8.81 11.55
CA PHE A 121 -1.37 10.00 12.21
C PHE A 121 -1.82 9.72 13.63
N TYR A 122 -2.41 8.54 13.88
CA TYR A 122 -2.75 8.09 15.21
C TYR A 122 -1.51 7.99 16.10
N ALA A 123 -0.46 7.29 15.63
CA ALA A 123 0.79 7.13 16.36
C ALA A 123 1.46 8.48 16.65
N ARG A 124 1.55 9.36 15.64
CA ARG A 124 2.11 10.70 15.76
C ARG A 124 1.36 11.53 16.81
N ASN A 125 0.04 11.62 16.70
CA ASN A 125 -0.75 12.47 17.57
C ASN A 125 -0.78 11.98 19.03
N ARG A 126 -0.68 10.66 19.25
CA ARG A 126 -0.77 10.07 20.59
C ARG A 126 0.60 9.92 21.26
N TYR A 127 1.60 9.48 20.51
CA TYR A 127 2.87 8.99 21.06
C TYR A 127 4.07 9.84 20.74
N LEU A 128 4.05 10.72 19.73
CA LEU A 128 5.20 11.60 19.48
C LEU A 128 5.22 12.75 20.50
N LYS A 129 6.40 13.03 21.07
CA LYS A 129 6.60 14.21 21.92
C LYS A 129 6.41 15.50 21.09
N PRO A 130 6.08 16.64 21.72
CA PRO A 130 5.94 17.92 21.01
C PRO A 130 7.14 18.33 20.15
N ASP A 131 8.37 18.06 20.62
CA ASP A 131 9.62 18.32 19.89
C ASP A 131 10.17 17.05 19.19
N GLY A 132 9.35 16.01 19.12
CA GLY A 132 9.71 14.74 18.49
C GLY A 132 9.80 14.86 16.97
N LYS A 133 10.57 13.97 16.36
CA LYS A 133 10.78 13.93 14.91
C LYS A 133 10.00 12.80 14.26
N LEU A 134 9.60 13.01 13.01
CA LEU A 134 9.03 11.99 12.16
C LEU A 134 9.94 11.76 10.95
N ILE A 135 10.25 10.51 10.63
CA ILE A 135 11.05 10.14 9.45
C ILE A 135 10.29 9.08 8.64
N PRO A 136 9.88 9.38 7.39
CA PRO A 136 9.97 10.67 6.68
C PRO A 136 9.03 11.74 7.26
N ASP A 137 9.38 13.02 7.10
CA ASP A 137 8.56 14.16 7.57
C ASP A 137 7.59 14.69 6.50
N SER A 138 7.90 14.48 5.23
CA SER A 138 7.09 14.91 4.08
C SER A 138 7.21 13.93 2.93
N ALA A 139 6.20 13.92 2.07
CA ALA A 139 6.21 13.11 0.86
C ALA A 139 5.52 13.81 -0.31
N GLU A 140 5.94 13.49 -1.53
CA GLU A 140 5.38 13.98 -2.78
C GLU A 140 5.02 12.80 -3.69
N LEU A 141 3.86 12.88 -4.32
CA LEU A 141 3.51 12.08 -5.47
C LEU A 141 3.89 12.86 -6.72
N MET A 142 4.79 12.29 -7.51
CA MET A 142 5.31 12.88 -8.73
C MET A 142 4.60 12.27 -9.94
N VAL A 143 4.49 13.05 -11.02
CA VAL A 143 3.91 12.59 -12.28
C VAL A 143 4.68 13.12 -13.49
N ALA A 144 4.78 12.30 -14.54
CA ALA A 144 5.13 12.74 -15.89
C ALA A 144 4.30 11.98 -16.95
N PRO A 145 3.91 12.61 -18.06
CA PRO A 145 3.44 11.90 -19.24
C PRO A 145 4.53 10.95 -19.77
N ALA A 146 4.14 9.75 -20.20
CA ALA A 146 5.08 8.74 -20.65
C ALA A 146 4.66 8.07 -21.97
N SER A 147 5.67 7.80 -22.79
CA SER A 147 5.51 6.92 -23.96
C SER A 147 5.91 5.50 -23.56
N ALA A 148 4.97 4.57 -23.59
CA ALA A 148 5.16 3.19 -23.14
C ALA A 148 4.38 2.20 -24.02
N PRO A 149 4.68 2.11 -25.33
CA PRO A 149 3.91 1.30 -26.28
C PRO A 149 3.91 -0.20 -25.92
N GLU A 150 5.05 -0.75 -25.49
CA GLU A 150 5.16 -2.18 -25.11
C GLU A 150 4.28 -2.50 -23.89
N ALA A 151 4.27 -1.63 -22.87
CA ALA A 151 3.45 -1.81 -21.68
C ALA A 151 1.96 -1.65 -21.98
N HIS A 152 1.59 -0.65 -22.80
CA HIS A 152 0.22 -0.43 -23.23
C HIS A 152 -0.31 -1.62 -24.04
N GLU A 153 0.47 -2.10 -25.01
CA GLU A 153 0.08 -3.26 -25.82
C GLU A 153 -0.10 -4.52 -24.97
N LYS A 154 0.83 -4.78 -24.04
CA LYS A 154 0.78 -5.95 -23.16
C LYS A 154 -0.45 -5.99 -22.25
N HIS A 155 -0.86 -4.83 -21.70
CA HIS A 155 -1.92 -4.79 -20.68
C HIS A 155 -3.29 -4.40 -21.25
N ILE A 156 -3.33 -3.58 -22.31
CA ILE A 156 -4.55 -2.99 -22.87
C ILE A 156 -4.75 -3.43 -24.33
N GLY A 157 -3.72 -3.22 -25.17
CA GLY A 157 -3.74 -3.54 -26.60
C GLY A 157 -4.17 -4.99 -26.89
N ILE A 158 -3.67 -5.93 -26.09
CA ILE A 158 -3.92 -7.36 -26.21
C ILE A 158 -5.41 -7.73 -26.24
N TRP A 159 -6.26 -6.99 -25.54
CA TRP A 159 -7.70 -7.27 -25.48
C TRP A 159 -8.42 -7.00 -26.79
N SER A 160 -7.82 -6.26 -27.71
CA SER A 160 -8.34 -6.05 -29.05
C SER A 160 -7.98 -7.19 -30.02
N LYS A 161 -7.19 -8.19 -29.60
CA LYS A 161 -6.80 -9.33 -30.44
C LYS A 161 -7.80 -10.47 -30.25
N PRO A 162 -8.48 -10.92 -31.32
CA PRO A 162 -9.28 -12.14 -31.25
C PRO A 162 -8.43 -13.35 -30.86
N HIS A 163 -9.00 -14.26 -30.08
CA HIS A 163 -8.32 -15.49 -29.69
C HIS A 163 -9.28 -16.67 -29.81
N HIS A 164 -8.88 -17.71 -30.56
CA HIS A 164 -9.72 -18.88 -30.86
C HIS A 164 -11.14 -18.55 -31.38
N GLY A 165 -11.28 -17.50 -32.20
CA GLY A 165 -12.57 -17.09 -32.77
C GLY A 165 -13.47 -16.29 -31.82
N LEU A 166 -12.98 -15.95 -30.63
CA LEU A 166 -13.69 -15.12 -29.66
C LEU A 166 -13.13 -13.68 -29.69
N ASP A 167 -14.05 -12.71 -29.60
CA ASP A 167 -13.72 -11.29 -29.45
C ASP A 167 -13.64 -10.92 -27.96
N TYR A 168 -12.49 -10.42 -27.54
CA TYR A 168 -12.21 -9.98 -26.18
C TYR A 168 -12.22 -8.45 -26.02
N SER A 169 -12.58 -7.71 -27.08
CA SER A 169 -12.52 -6.24 -27.11
C SER A 169 -13.34 -5.58 -26.01
N SER A 170 -14.40 -6.25 -25.54
CA SER A 170 -15.22 -5.83 -24.41
C SER A 170 -14.42 -5.71 -23.10
N CYS A 171 -13.31 -6.44 -22.92
CA CYS A 171 -12.45 -6.33 -21.74
C CYS A 171 -11.47 -5.14 -21.80
N ARG A 172 -11.25 -4.55 -22.98
CA ARG A 172 -10.28 -3.45 -23.15
C ARG A 172 -10.57 -2.26 -22.25
N HIS A 173 -11.85 -1.87 -22.13
CA HIS A 173 -12.23 -0.75 -21.28
C HIS A 173 -11.98 -1.03 -19.80
N LEU A 174 -12.12 -2.28 -19.34
CA LEU A 174 -11.80 -2.66 -17.96
C LEU A 174 -10.29 -2.51 -17.73
N ALA A 175 -9.48 -3.06 -18.64
CA ALA A 175 -8.02 -3.01 -18.56
C ALA A 175 -7.46 -1.58 -18.61
N ALA A 176 -8.06 -0.70 -19.43
CA ALA A 176 -7.70 0.73 -19.49
C ALA A 176 -8.01 1.50 -18.19
N ASN A 177 -8.77 0.91 -17.27
CA ASN A 177 -9.09 1.47 -15.97
C ASN A 177 -8.31 0.81 -14.83
N GLU A 178 -7.33 -0.04 -15.11
CA GLU A 178 -6.45 -0.64 -14.11
C GLU A 178 -5.14 0.16 -13.91
N ILE A 179 -4.47 -0.13 -12.79
CA ILE A 179 -3.14 0.40 -12.47
C ILE A 179 -2.10 -0.57 -13.02
N ILE A 180 -1.16 -0.06 -13.82
CA ILE A 180 -0.07 -0.87 -14.38
C ILE A 180 1.18 -0.70 -13.52
N TRP A 181 1.59 -1.78 -12.86
CA TRP A 181 2.82 -1.84 -12.07
C TRP A 181 3.98 -2.21 -12.99
N LEU A 182 4.95 -1.32 -13.12
CA LEU A 182 6.05 -1.49 -14.07
C LEU A 182 7.29 -1.99 -13.35
N ASP A 183 7.84 -3.12 -13.81
CA ASP A 183 9.17 -3.53 -13.37
C ASP A 183 10.20 -2.54 -13.91
N ARG A 184 10.97 -1.91 -13.00
CA ARG A 184 12.02 -0.94 -13.32
C ARG A 184 12.98 -1.47 -14.39
N LYS A 185 13.36 -2.74 -14.31
CA LYS A 185 14.30 -3.36 -15.27
C LYS A 185 13.70 -3.50 -16.67
N SER A 186 12.38 -3.63 -16.74
CA SER A 186 11.62 -3.72 -17.99
C SER A 186 11.13 -2.36 -18.48
N LEU A 187 11.32 -1.30 -17.70
CA LEU A 187 10.80 0.03 -18.00
C LEU A 187 11.58 0.65 -19.16
N LYS A 188 11.04 0.48 -20.38
CA LYS A 188 11.43 1.27 -21.54
C LYS A 188 10.56 2.52 -21.73
N ALA A 189 9.78 2.90 -20.72
CA ALA A 189 8.90 4.05 -20.82
C ALA A 189 9.73 5.34 -20.90
N GLY A 190 9.60 6.07 -22.01
CA GLY A 190 10.25 7.36 -22.18
C GLY A 190 9.42 8.45 -21.54
N LYS A 191 9.93 9.12 -20.50
CA LYS A 191 9.30 10.33 -19.96
C LYS A 191 9.23 11.40 -21.05
N LEU A 192 8.02 11.90 -21.31
CA LEU A 192 7.74 12.90 -22.32
C LEU A 192 8.00 14.32 -21.80
N SER A 193 8.13 14.51 -20.49
CA SER A 193 8.60 15.74 -19.84
C SER A 193 9.40 15.39 -18.58
N ASN A 194 9.97 16.42 -17.92
CA ASN A 194 10.39 16.27 -16.53
C ASN A 194 9.16 16.00 -15.65
N GLY A 195 9.37 15.37 -14.49
CA GLY A 195 8.32 15.16 -13.51
C GLY A 195 7.96 16.42 -12.73
N GLN A 196 6.73 16.46 -12.23
CA GLN A 196 6.28 17.49 -11.30
C GLN A 196 5.45 16.85 -10.18
N ALA A 197 5.53 17.42 -8.98
CA ALA A 197 4.66 17.04 -7.87
C ALA A 197 3.20 17.36 -8.24
N ILE A 198 2.33 16.36 -8.14
CA ILE A 198 0.88 16.53 -8.34
C ILE A 198 0.12 16.52 -7.01
N ALA A 199 0.68 15.87 -5.99
CA ALA A 199 0.22 15.94 -4.61
C ALA A 199 1.43 15.94 -3.68
N ALA A 200 1.31 16.64 -2.55
CA ALA A 200 2.32 16.69 -1.51
C ALA A 200 1.62 16.57 -0.15
N ILE A 201 2.31 15.99 0.82
CA ILE A 201 1.79 15.80 2.17
C ILE A 201 2.88 16.10 3.20
N ASP A 202 2.56 16.99 4.14
CA ASP A 202 3.32 17.19 5.37
C ASP A 202 2.81 16.19 6.40
N LEU A 203 3.63 15.18 6.69
CA LEU A 203 3.25 14.07 7.56
C LEU A 203 3.30 14.46 9.04
N THR A 204 3.83 15.63 9.36
CA THR A 204 3.84 16.16 10.73
C THR A 204 2.50 16.81 11.09
N THR A 205 1.73 17.28 10.10
CA THR A 205 0.46 17.99 10.33
C THR A 205 -0.77 17.33 9.69
N ALA A 206 -0.60 16.50 8.65
CA ALA A 206 -1.72 15.93 7.91
C ALA A 206 -2.63 15.04 8.78
N ASN A 207 -3.91 14.95 8.42
CA ASN A 207 -4.93 14.19 9.14
C ASN A 207 -5.87 13.39 8.23
N ASP A 208 -5.70 13.47 6.91
CA ASP A 208 -6.45 12.71 5.94
C ASP A 208 -5.53 12.06 4.89
N GLY A 209 -6.00 10.95 4.32
CA GLY A 209 -5.27 10.16 3.32
C GLY A 209 -5.83 10.33 1.91
N ASN A 210 -6.54 11.42 1.62
CA ASN A 210 -7.04 11.67 0.28
C ASN A 210 -5.90 12.16 -0.62
N CYS A 211 -5.94 11.78 -1.89
CA CYS A 211 -5.06 12.33 -2.91
C CYS A 211 -5.89 13.17 -3.87
N ILE A 212 -5.73 14.49 -3.84
CA ILE A 212 -6.32 15.41 -4.81
C ILE A 212 -5.18 16.23 -5.39
N GLY A 213 -5.05 16.23 -6.72
CA GLY A 213 -3.93 16.89 -7.36
C GLY A 213 -4.23 17.33 -8.78
N GLU A 214 -3.70 18.49 -9.15
CA GLU A 214 -3.77 19.03 -10.51
C GLU A 214 -2.44 19.67 -10.86
N THR A 215 -1.95 19.39 -12.07
CA THR A 215 -0.71 19.98 -12.58
C THR A 215 -0.76 20.09 -14.10
N SER A 216 0.16 20.84 -14.69
CA SER A 216 0.31 20.96 -16.13
C SER A 216 1.78 20.86 -16.51
N LEU A 217 2.11 19.90 -17.37
CA LEU A 217 3.48 19.68 -17.82
C LEU A 217 3.63 20.09 -19.27
N HIS A 218 4.65 20.90 -19.54
CA HIS A 218 5.05 21.28 -20.88
C HIS A 218 5.98 20.22 -21.47
N THR A 219 5.75 19.87 -22.73
CA THR A 219 6.65 19.00 -23.49
C THR A 219 7.01 19.61 -24.84
N ASN A 220 8.30 19.50 -25.13
CA ASN A 220 8.88 19.78 -26.45
C ASN A 220 9.25 18.48 -27.17
N LYS A 221 8.61 17.35 -26.81
CA LYS A 221 8.78 16.06 -27.48
C LYS A 221 7.50 15.71 -28.26
N LYS A 222 7.66 15.36 -29.53
CA LYS A 222 6.59 14.75 -30.33
C LYS A 222 6.45 13.29 -29.92
N GLY A 223 5.24 12.77 -29.81
CA GLY A 223 5.01 11.35 -29.65
C GLY A 223 3.66 11.00 -29.03
N THR A 224 3.46 9.72 -28.82
CA THR A 224 2.24 9.17 -28.22
C THR A 224 2.41 9.00 -26.71
N CYS A 225 1.55 9.66 -25.95
CA CYS A 225 1.39 9.49 -24.51
C CYS A 225 0.46 8.31 -24.24
N HIS A 226 1.05 7.21 -23.76
CA HIS A 226 0.32 5.96 -23.48
C HIS A 226 -0.22 5.92 -22.05
N GLY A 227 0.26 6.81 -21.18
CA GLY A 227 -0.01 6.77 -19.76
C GLY A 227 0.68 7.91 -19.02
N LEU A 228 0.29 8.05 -17.76
CA LEU A 228 0.90 8.92 -16.79
C LEU A 228 1.78 8.07 -15.87
N LEU A 229 3.08 8.34 -15.85
CA LEU A 229 4.05 7.69 -15.00
C LEU A 229 4.10 8.41 -13.65
N PHE A 230 3.95 7.64 -12.57
CA PHE A 230 3.98 8.10 -11.20
C PHE A 230 5.12 7.45 -10.43
N TRP A 231 5.67 8.22 -9.50
CA TRP A 231 6.66 7.78 -8.52
C TRP A 231 6.53 8.65 -7.28
N ILE A 232 7.18 8.26 -6.19
CA ILE A 232 7.14 9.00 -4.93
C ILE A 232 8.48 9.66 -4.66
N ARG A 233 8.44 10.73 -3.88
CA ARG A 233 9.59 11.25 -3.17
C ARG A 233 9.24 11.33 -1.69
N ILE A 234 10.15 10.94 -0.81
CA ILE A 234 9.99 11.06 0.63
C ILE A 234 11.17 11.83 1.20
N LYS A 235 10.89 12.73 2.14
CA LYS A 235 11.90 13.58 2.77
C LYS A 235 12.40 12.93 4.05
N LEU A 236 13.68 12.58 4.07
CA LEU A 236 14.39 11.92 5.15
C LEU A 236 15.36 12.92 5.78
N GLY A 237 14.85 13.73 6.72
CA GLY A 237 15.59 14.87 7.25
C GLY A 237 15.75 15.96 6.19
N ASP A 238 16.99 16.26 5.79
CA ASP A 238 17.30 17.30 4.80
C ASP A 238 17.39 16.76 3.36
N GLN A 239 17.26 15.44 3.17
CA GLN A 239 17.42 14.78 1.88
C GLN A 239 16.10 14.24 1.36
N TRP A 240 15.96 14.15 0.03
CA TRP A 240 14.83 13.51 -0.63
C TRP A 240 15.27 12.18 -1.22
N LEU A 241 14.64 11.09 -0.77
CA LEU A 241 14.68 9.81 -1.46
C LEU A 241 13.60 9.83 -2.55
N SER A 242 13.97 9.50 -3.77
CA SER A 242 13.07 9.47 -4.92
C SER A 242 13.02 8.07 -5.51
N THR A 243 11.84 7.68 -5.98
CA THR A 243 11.66 6.43 -6.72
C THR A 243 11.57 6.66 -8.23
N ASP A 244 11.96 7.85 -8.72
CA ASP A 244 12.03 8.16 -10.15
C ASP A 244 12.87 7.09 -10.87
N PRO A 245 12.37 6.47 -11.95
CA PRO A 245 13.13 5.45 -12.69
C PRO A 245 14.48 5.91 -13.27
N ASP A 246 14.76 7.22 -13.38
CA ASP A 246 16.09 7.72 -13.76
C ASP A 246 17.05 7.89 -12.56
N GLU A 247 16.58 7.66 -11.33
CA GLU A 247 17.34 7.75 -10.08
C GLU A 247 17.76 6.35 -9.56
N PRO A 248 18.68 6.28 -8.56
CA PRO A 248 19.22 5.01 -8.07
C PRO A 248 18.17 3.94 -7.75
N ASP A 249 18.58 2.67 -7.84
CA ASP A 249 17.69 1.53 -7.65
C ASP A 249 17.18 1.40 -6.21
N VAL A 250 15.87 1.23 -6.10
CA VAL A 250 15.09 0.97 -4.89
C VAL A 250 14.06 -0.12 -5.20
N HIS A 251 13.54 -0.78 -4.17
CA HIS A 251 12.58 -1.88 -4.33
C HIS A 251 11.21 -1.41 -4.85
N TRP A 252 10.84 -0.13 -4.62
CA TRP A 252 9.63 0.45 -5.17
C TRP A 252 9.67 0.51 -6.69
N SER A 253 8.55 0.16 -7.29
CA SER A 253 8.35 0.16 -8.73
C SER A 253 7.57 1.39 -9.15
N PRO A 254 7.97 2.12 -10.21
CA PRO A 254 7.15 3.19 -10.74
C PRO A 254 5.83 2.63 -11.27
N VAL A 255 4.81 3.47 -11.25
CA VAL A 255 3.44 3.06 -11.55
C VAL A 255 2.93 3.85 -12.74
N MET A 256 2.21 3.20 -13.64
CA MET A 256 1.58 3.88 -14.75
C MET A 256 0.07 3.81 -14.65
N LEU A 257 -0.56 4.98 -14.71
CA LEU A 257 -1.99 5.11 -14.95
C LEU A 257 -2.20 5.29 -16.46
N PRO A 258 -2.76 4.29 -17.17
CA PRO A 258 -2.80 4.28 -18.63
C PRO A 258 -3.76 5.33 -19.19
N LEU A 259 -3.56 5.65 -20.48
CA LEU A 259 -4.52 6.43 -21.26
C LEU A 259 -5.01 5.56 -22.43
N ASP A 260 -6.32 5.44 -22.57
CA ASP A 260 -6.93 4.72 -23.70
C ASP A 260 -8.13 5.47 -24.31
N PRO A 261 -8.13 5.74 -25.63
CA PRO A 261 -6.98 5.57 -26.52
C PRO A 261 -5.81 6.49 -26.10
N PRO A 262 -4.54 6.14 -26.42
CA PRO A 262 -3.40 7.00 -26.15
C PRO A 262 -3.59 8.43 -26.67
N LEU A 263 -2.93 9.40 -26.04
CA LEU A 263 -2.97 10.81 -26.46
C LEU A 263 -1.81 11.12 -27.40
N GLU A 264 -2.12 11.68 -28.57
CA GLU A 264 -1.11 12.17 -29.50
C GLU A 264 -0.64 13.58 -29.12
N LEU A 265 0.67 13.78 -29.03
CA LEU A 265 1.27 15.05 -28.61
C LEU A 265 1.91 15.77 -29.80
N ALA A 266 1.40 16.97 -30.09
CA ALA A 266 2.00 17.91 -31.00
C ALA A 266 3.18 18.67 -30.33
N LEU A 267 3.98 19.36 -31.15
CA LEU A 267 5.09 20.20 -30.69
C LEU A 267 4.75 21.68 -30.83
N PRO A 268 4.93 22.51 -29.78
CA PRO A 268 4.97 22.14 -28.35
C PRO A 268 3.57 21.74 -27.86
N SER A 269 3.48 20.99 -26.75
CA SER A 269 2.20 20.69 -26.11
C SER A 269 2.27 20.83 -24.60
N THR A 270 1.09 21.08 -24.01
CA THR A 270 0.89 21.12 -22.56
C THR A 270 -0.14 20.07 -22.21
N ILE A 271 0.18 19.23 -21.24
CA ILE A 271 -0.73 18.19 -20.75
C ILE A 271 -1.17 18.60 -19.35
N ALA A 272 -2.45 18.93 -19.21
CA ALA A 272 -3.08 19.13 -17.92
C ALA A 272 -3.48 17.77 -17.34
N ILE A 273 -3.06 17.50 -16.10
CA ILE A 273 -3.29 16.24 -15.40
C ILE A 273 -4.09 16.54 -14.13
N LYS A 274 -5.13 15.75 -13.88
CA LYS A 274 -5.85 15.73 -12.61
C LYS A 274 -5.86 14.32 -12.04
N VAL A 275 -5.64 14.19 -10.74
CA VAL A 275 -5.83 12.95 -9.99
C VAL A 275 -6.74 13.18 -8.79
N ASN A 276 -7.59 12.21 -8.52
CA ASN A 276 -8.40 12.16 -7.33
C ASN A 276 -8.47 10.72 -6.83
N ARG A 277 -8.22 10.52 -5.54
CA ARG A 277 -8.46 9.26 -4.84
C ARG A 277 -8.91 9.57 -3.42
N PRO A 278 -10.21 9.41 -3.12
CA PRO A 278 -10.68 9.41 -1.75
C PRO A 278 -9.96 8.34 -0.92
N PHE A 279 -9.81 8.56 0.39
CA PHE A 279 -9.27 7.55 1.30
C PHE A 279 -10.06 6.24 1.18
N ARG A 280 -9.36 5.10 1.05
CA ARG A 280 -9.95 3.78 0.74
C ARG A 280 -10.82 3.73 -0.53
N GLY A 281 -10.66 4.73 -1.39
CA GLY A 281 -11.42 4.90 -2.62
C GLY A 281 -10.65 4.51 -3.87
N ASP A 282 -11.34 4.64 -4.99
CA ASP A 282 -10.81 4.40 -6.32
C ASP A 282 -10.00 5.60 -6.82
N TRP A 283 -8.95 5.30 -7.58
CA TRP A 283 -8.21 6.31 -8.32
C TRP A 283 -9.04 6.79 -9.50
N THR A 284 -9.04 8.09 -9.74
CA THR A 284 -9.54 8.74 -10.95
C THR A 284 -8.42 9.60 -11.49
N TRP A 285 -8.11 9.48 -12.77
CA TRP A 285 -7.12 10.33 -13.42
C TRP A 285 -7.66 10.88 -14.73
N THR A 286 -7.25 12.10 -15.04
CA THR A 286 -7.57 12.79 -16.28
C THR A 286 -6.31 13.35 -16.88
N ALA A 287 -6.14 13.18 -18.18
CA ALA A 287 -5.11 13.87 -18.96
C ALA A 287 -5.78 14.61 -20.12
N THR A 288 -5.46 15.89 -20.27
CA THR A 288 -6.02 16.76 -21.30
C THR A 288 -4.90 17.45 -22.06
N CYS A 289 -4.93 17.37 -23.39
CA CYS A 289 -4.00 18.03 -24.30
C CYS A 289 -4.79 18.70 -25.42
N GLY A 290 -4.79 20.03 -25.47
CA GLY A 290 -5.63 20.79 -26.40
C GLY A 290 -7.13 20.53 -26.15
N VAL A 291 -7.84 20.06 -27.17
CA VAL A 291 -9.27 19.69 -27.09
C VAL A 291 -9.50 18.23 -26.69
N GLU A 292 -8.44 17.42 -26.67
CA GLU A 292 -8.55 16.01 -26.32
C GLU A 292 -8.42 15.81 -24.82
N SER A 293 -9.31 14.99 -24.25
CA SER A 293 -9.26 14.57 -22.87
C SER A 293 -9.47 13.07 -22.77
N ARG A 294 -8.78 12.43 -21.82
CA ARG A 294 -8.98 11.03 -21.42
C ARG A 294 -9.20 11.01 -19.92
N ARG A 295 -10.25 10.34 -19.48
CA ARG A 295 -10.59 10.16 -18.07
C ARG A 295 -10.83 8.70 -17.79
N HIS A 296 -10.22 8.22 -16.72
CA HIS A 296 -10.29 6.82 -16.28
C HIS A 296 -10.47 6.75 -14.77
N SER A 297 -10.93 5.61 -14.28
CA SER A 297 -11.01 5.31 -12.85
C SER A 297 -10.96 3.82 -12.57
N THR A 298 -10.24 3.41 -11.52
CA THR A 298 -10.23 2.01 -11.04
C THR A 298 -11.59 1.49 -10.62
N PHE A 299 -12.57 2.36 -10.43
CA PHE A 299 -13.96 1.95 -10.26
C PHE A 299 -14.49 1.19 -11.49
N PHE A 300 -14.10 1.63 -12.69
CA PHE A 300 -14.58 1.06 -13.95
C PHE A 300 -13.85 -0.20 -14.38
N SER A 301 -12.78 -0.63 -13.71
CA SER A 301 -12.18 -1.96 -13.95
C SER A 301 -12.88 -3.08 -13.17
N LYS A 302 -13.71 -2.75 -12.17
CA LYS A 302 -14.36 -3.72 -11.29
C LYS A 302 -15.73 -4.13 -11.82
N LEU A 303 -15.92 -5.43 -12.05
CA LEU A 303 -17.23 -5.99 -12.39
C LEU A 303 -18.14 -6.03 -11.14
N ASN A 304 -19.41 -5.66 -11.31
CA ASN A 304 -20.46 -5.67 -10.29
C ASN A 304 -20.26 -4.71 -9.09
N GLU A 305 -19.46 -3.65 -9.25
CA GLU A 305 -19.18 -2.71 -8.16
C GLU A 305 -20.44 -1.96 -7.69
N ILE A 306 -21.41 -1.68 -8.57
CA ILE A 306 -22.68 -1.04 -8.20
C ILE A 306 -23.47 -1.90 -7.20
N ASP A 307 -23.54 -3.21 -7.43
CA ASP A 307 -24.25 -4.11 -6.50
C ASP A 307 -23.50 -4.26 -5.19
N ARG A 308 -22.16 -4.20 -5.20
CA ARG A 308 -21.37 -4.12 -3.97
C ARG A 308 -21.63 -2.83 -3.21
N LEU A 309 -21.65 -1.67 -3.89
CA LEU A 309 -21.98 -0.37 -3.28
C LEU A 309 -23.37 -0.38 -2.65
N ARG A 310 -24.36 -0.96 -3.34
CA ARG A 310 -25.71 -1.14 -2.78
C ARG A 310 -25.70 -1.98 -1.51
N LYS A 311 -24.89 -3.04 -1.46
CA LYS A 311 -24.78 -3.93 -0.28
C LYS A 311 -24.14 -3.26 0.94
N ILE A 312 -23.24 -2.30 0.74
CA ILE A 312 -22.55 -1.59 1.84
C ILE A 312 -23.12 -0.20 2.14
N ALA A 313 -24.12 0.25 1.40
CA ALA A 313 -24.73 1.55 1.61
C ALA A 313 -25.30 1.67 3.05
N PRO A 314 -25.17 2.83 3.73
CA PRO A 314 -25.67 3.00 5.10
C PRO A 314 -27.16 2.68 5.28
N ALA A 315 -27.97 2.87 4.24
CA ALA A 315 -29.39 2.57 4.24
C ALA A 315 -29.73 1.10 3.95
N ASN A 316 -28.76 0.29 3.51
CA ASN A 316 -28.98 -1.11 3.23
C ASN A 316 -29.22 -1.90 4.52
N ARG A 317 -30.14 -2.86 4.46
CA ARG A 317 -30.40 -3.82 5.54
C ARG A 317 -29.88 -5.19 5.10
N PRO A 318 -28.60 -5.51 5.34
CA PRO A 318 -28.01 -6.73 4.84
C PRO A 318 -28.63 -7.95 5.52
N GLY A 319 -29.03 -8.95 4.73
CA GLY A 319 -29.29 -10.31 5.22
C GLY A 319 -28.03 -11.16 5.13
N LEU A 320 -28.01 -12.29 5.86
CA LEU A 320 -26.96 -13.30 5.72
C LEU A 320 -27.23 -14.18 4.49
N ASN A 321 -26.23 -14.33 3.63
CA ASN A 321 -26.21 -15.43 2.68
C ASN A 321 -25.89 -16.76 3.41
N LEU A 322 -25.91 -17.88 2.68
CA LEU A 322 -25.67 -19.21 3.26
C LEU A 322 -24.35 -19.28 4.05
N GLN A 323 -23.26 -18.75 3.48
CA GLN A 323 -21.96 -18.70 4.16
C GLN A 323 -21.99 -17.87 5.45
N GLY A 324 -22.71 -16.75 5.43
CA GLY A 324 -22.93 -15.91 6.61
C GLY A 324 -23.75 -16.61 7.69
N GLN A 325 -24.74 -17.43 7.31
CA GLN A 325 -25.53 -18.26 8.23
C GLN A 325 -24.65 -19.31 8.92
N HIS A 326 -23.81 -20.03 8.15
CA HIS A 326 -22.86 -20.98 8.74
C HIS A 326 -21.86 -20.29 9.68
N SER A 327 -21.35 -19.12 9.27
CA SER A 327 -20.42 -18.35 10.12
C SER A 327 -21.09 -17.92 11.43
N LEU A 328 -22.35 -17.46 11.39
CA LEU A 328 -23.12 -17.12 12.59
C LEU A 328 -23.30 -18.35 13.51
N GLN A 329 -23.62 -19.51 12.95
CA GLN A 329 -23.77 -20.75 13.72
C GLN A 329 -22.47 -21.17 14.39
N VAL A 330 -21.33 -21.09 13.69
CA VAL A 330 -20.00 -21.36 14.24
C VAL A 330 -19.69 -20.40 15.39
N LEU A 331 -19.81 -19.09 15.15
CA LEU A 331 -19.53 -18.07 16.16
C LEU A 331 -20.43 -18.18 17.40
N SER A 332 -21.69 -18.57 17.21
CA SER A 332 -22.63 -18.81 18.33
C SER A 332 -22.17 -19.97 19.20
N GLN A 333 -21.70 -21.07 18.59
CA GLN A 333 -21.19 -22.21 19.34
C GLN A 333 -19.81 -21.95 19.96
N MET A 334 -18.96 -21.12 19.34
CA MET A 334 -17.72 -20.63 19.98
C MET A 334 -18.02 -19.87 21.26
N LYS A 335 -19.04 -19.00 21.24
CA LYS A 335 -19.51 -18.28 22.43
C LYS A 335 -20.02 -19.22 23.53
N GLU A 336 -20.56 -20.39 23.16
CA GLU A 336 -20.97 -21.45 24.09
C GLU A 336 -19.80 -22.25 24.66
N GLY A 337 -18.55 -22.00 24.21
CA GLY A 337 -17.35 -22.70 24.70
C GLY A 337 -17.15 -24.09 24.11
N LYS A 338 -17.81 -24.43 23.00
CA LYS A 338 -17.62 -25.71 22.31
C LYS A 338 -16.24 -25.78 21.65
N SER A 339 -15.66 -26.98 21.63
CA SER A 339 -14.41 -27.23 20.91
C SER A 339 -14.62 -27.14 19.40
N ASN A 340 -13.56 -26.84 18.65
CA ASN A 340 -13.60 -26.78 17.18
C ASN A 340 -14.17 -28.07 16.57
N GLN A 341 -13.89 -29.22 17.18
CA GLN A 341 -14.39 -30.53 16.74
C GLN A 341 -15.91 -30.65 16.93
N GLU A 342 -16.45 -30.29 18.09
CA GLU A 342 -17.90 -30.33 18.36
C GLU A 342 -18.66 -29.37 17.45
N ILE A 343 -18.12 -28.17 17.22
CA ILE A 343 -18.72 -27.19 16.31
C ILE A 343 -18.78 -27.74 14.89
N ALA A 344 -17.70 -28.36 14.40
CA ALA A 344 -17.62 -28.93 13.07
C ALA A 344 -18.60 -30.10 12.88
N GLN A 345 -18.75 -30.96 13.90
CA GLN A 345 -19.73 -32.05 13.88
C GLN A 345 -21.15 -31.51 13.78
N ASN A 346 -21.52 -30.59 14.67
CA ASN A 346 -22.85 -29.98 14.66
C ASN A 346 -23.15 -29.24 13.34
N LEU A 347 -22.14 -28.56 12.78
CA LEU A 347 -22.31 -27.85 11.51
C LEU A 347 -22.54 -28.85 10.36
N ALA A 348 -21.75 -29.91 10.25
CA ALA A 348 -21.91 -30.93 9.22
C ALA A 348 -23.25 -31.67 9.31
N GLU A 349 -23.76 -31.93 10.52
CA GLU A 349 -25.07 -32.55 10.73
C GLU A 349 -26.24 -31.63 10.33
N SER A 350 -26.14 -30.34 10.71
CA SER A 350 -27.21 -29.36 10.46
C SER A 350 -27.24 -28.78 9.04
N ALA A 351 -26.12 -28.85 8.32
CA ALA A 351 -25.94 -28.28 6.97
C ALA A 351 -25.33 -29.31 6.02
N ASN A 352 -25.92 -30.52 5.99
CA ASN A 352 -25.47 -31.66 5.18
C ASN A 352 -25.41 -31.36 3.67
N ASP A 353 -26.23 -30.44 3.16
CA ASP A 353 -26.19 -30.00 1.76
C ASP A 353 -25.00 -29.06 1.46
N SER A 354 -24.34 -28.54 2.49
CA SER A 354 -23.25 -27.56 2.37
C SER A 354 -21.87 -28.09 2.77
N PHE A 355 -21.82 -29.19 3.51
CA PHE A 355 -20.57 -29.84 3.92
C PHE A 355 -20.71 -31.35 3.73
N ALA A 356 -19.81 -31.94 2.96
CA ALA A 356 -19.81 -33.38 2.68
C ALA A 356 -19.48 -34.21 3.93
N ASN A 357 -18.72 -33.65 4.88
CA ASN A 357 -18.34 -34.30 6.13
C ASN A 357 -17.85 -33.29 7.18
N THR A 358 -17.60 -33.79 8.40
CA THR A 358 -17.07 -33.01 9.52
C THR A 358 -15.72 -32.36 9.22
N GLU A 359 -14.85 -33.00 8.45
CA GLU A 359 -13.53 -32.46 8.11
C GLU A 359 -13.64 -31.21 7.24
N GLU A 360 -14.57 -31.20 6.29
CA GLU A 360 -14.88 -30.02 5.47
C GLU A 360 -15.42 -28.86 6.32
N ALA A 361 -16.37 -29.15 7.22
CA ALA A 361 -16.89 -28.17 8.17
C ALA A 361 -15.80 -27.62 9.11
N LEU A 362 -14.84 -28.46 9.49
CA LEU A 362 -13.75 -28.09 10.38
C LEU A 362 -12.85 -27.00 9.78
N PHE A 363 -12.65 -26.95 8.46
CA PHE A 363 -11.89 -25.86 7.82
C PHE A 363 -12.52 -24.49 8.06
N LEU A 364 -13.86 -24.37 7.95
CA LEU A 364 -14.55 -23.12 8.24
C LEU A 364 -14.42 -22.75 9.73
N VAL A 365 -14.61 -23.74 10.62
CA VAL A 365 -14.51 -23.54 12.07
C VAL A 365 -13.12 -23.06 12.46
N GLN A 366 -12.07 -23.72 11.99
CA GLN A 366 -10.69 -23.33 12.25
C GLN A 366 -10.38 -21.94 11.67
N GLY A 367 -10.87 -21.63 10.47
CA GLY A 367 -10.76 -20.31 9.87
C GLY A 367 -11.33 -19.19 10.73
N LEU A 368 -12.51 -19.42 11.33
CA LEU A 368 -13.15 -18.48 12.24
C LEU A 368 -12.48 -18.47 13.63
N ALA A 369 -12.02 -19.62 14.13
CA ALA A 369 -11.31 -19.75 15.40
C ALA A 369 -9.99 -18.98 15.37
N MET A 370 -9.22 -19.09 14.28
CA MET A 370 -7.98 -18.33 14.09
C MET A 370 -8.21 -16.81 14.08
N ARG A 371 -9.41 -16.36 13.69
CA ARG A 371 -9.71 -14.92 13.56
C ARG A 371 -10.40 -14.32 14.79
N TYR A 372 -11.24 -15.10 15.46
CA TYR A 372 -12.15 -14.61 16.52
C TYR A 372 -12.06 -15.42 17.82
N GLY A 373 -11.22 -16.44 17.88
CA GLY A 373 -10.91 -17.17 19.12
C GLY A 373 -10.16 -16.28 20.11
N LEU A 374 -10.34 -16.57 21.40
CA LEU A 374 -9.68 -15.88 22.50
C LEU A 374 -8.24 -16.34 22.71
#